data_AF-A0A2L2Z8I8-F1
#
_entry.id   AF-A0A2L2Z8I8-F1
#
_cell.length_a   1.000
_cell.length_b   1.000
_cell.length_c   1.000
_cell.angle_alpha   90.00
_cell.angle_beta   90.00
_cell.angle_gamma   90.00
#
_symmetry.space_group_name_H-M   'P 1'
#
loop_
_entity.id
_entity.type
_entity.pdbx_description
1 polymer ?
#
loop_
_entity_poly.entity_id
_entity_poly.type
_entity_poly.pdbx_seq_one_letter_code
_entity_poly.pdbx_strand_id
1 'polypeptide(L)' 'RELKWSFCVGIYTDGVAAMTGRLSGLTARIKEVAPESEFTHCLIHREVLASRKMSPEFNSVLIDVIKVINYIKAHALNSR' A
#
# COMPACT_ATOMS: atom_id res chain seq x y z
N ARG A 1 14.14 -20.05 8.84
CA ARG A 1 12.68 -20.28 8.93
C ARG A 1 12.13 -20.14 7.53
N GLU A 2 11.40 -21.13 7.05
CA GLU A 2 10.76 -21.11 5.73
C GLU A 2 9.32 -20.59 5.86
N LEU A 3 8.88 -19.76 4.91
CA LEU A 3 7.52 -19.24 4.88
C LEU A 3 6.59 -20.29 4.25
N LYS A 4 5.50 -20.62 4.94
CA LYS A 4 4.47 -21.52 4.42
C LYS A 4 3.52 -20.73 3.50
N TRP A 5 3.94 -20.55 2.26
CA TRP A 5 3.19 -19.80 1.25
C TRP A 5 1.79 -20.38 0.99
N SER A 6 1.57 -21.67 1.23
CA SER A 6 0.24 -22.31 1.15
C SER A 6 -0.80 -21.75 2.12
N PHE A 7 -0.38 -21.01 3.17
CA PHE A 7 -1.28 -20.30 4.08
C PHE A 7 -1.47 -18.82 3.72
N CYS A 8 -0.95 -18.38 2.57
CA CYS A 8 -1.17 -17.02 2.10
C CYS A 8 -2.63 -16.84 1.70
N VAL A 9 -3.32 -15.88 2.33
CA VAL A 9 -4.71 -15.53 2.02
C VAL A 9 -4.82 -14.23 1.24
N GLY A 10 -3.78 -13.38 1.27
CA GLY A 10 -3.83 -12.06 0.66
C GLY A 10 -2.46 -11.49 0.38
N ILE A 11 -2.34 -10.77 -0.75
CA ILE A 11 -1.10 -10.17 -1.24
C ILE A 11 -1.39 -8.69 -1.56
N TYR A 12 -0.61 -7.79 -0.96
CA TYR A 12 -0.64 -6.36 -1.27
C TYR A 12 0.65 -5.96 -2.00
N THR A 13 0.54 -5.40 -3.20
CA THR A 13 1.73 -4.97 -3.97
C THR A 13 1.54 -3.58 -4.56
N ASP A 14 2.64 -2.89 -4.82
CA ASP A 14 2.68 -1.58 -5.48
C ASP A 14 2.31 -1.61 -6.97
N GLY A 15 1.96 -2.77 -7.52
CA GLY A 15 1.52 -2.92 -8.90
C GLY A 15 2.64 -3.13 -9.91
N VAL A 16 3.91 -3.12 -9.48
CA VAL A 16 5.07 -3.26 -10.39
C VAL A 16 5.02 -4.62 -11.09
N ALA A 17 5.46 -4.66 -12.36
CA ALA A 17 5.39 -5.87 -13.20
C ALA A 17 6.09 -7.10 -12.59
N ALA A 18 7.16 -6.90 -11.81
CA ALA A 18 7.82 -7.99 -11.07
C ALA A 18 6.91 -8.64 -10.02
N MET A 19 5.91 -7.92 -9.52
CA MET A 19 4.95 -8.37 -8.52
C MET A 19 3.67 -8.90 -9.18
N THR A 20 3.16 -8.19 -10.19
CA THR A 20 1.84 -8.43 -10.81
C THR A 20 1.90 -9.15 -12.17
N GLY A 21 3.10 -9.44 -12.68
CA GLY A 21 3.29 -10.11 -13.95
C GLY A 21 2.57 -11.45 -14.02
N ARG A 22 1.80 -11.67 -15.09
CA ARG A 22 0.95 -12.86 -15.25
C ARG A 22 1.70 -14.19 -15.22
N LEU A 23 2.92 -14.22 -15.76
CA LEU A 23 3.71 -15.45 -15.91
C LEU A 23 4.89 -15.52 -14.93
N SER A 24 5.53 -14.40 -14.66
CA SER A 24 6.75 -14.31 -13.86
C SER A 24 6.62 -13.46 -12.60
N GLY A 25 5.45 -12.87 -12.35
CA GLY A 25 5.21 -12.04 -11.18
C GLY A 25 5.13 -12.86 -9.90
N LEU A 26 5.50 -12.24 -8.77
CA LEU A 26 5.37 -12.85 -7.45
C LEU A 26 3.96 -13.40 -7.21
N THR A 27 2.92 -12.65 -7.58
CA THR A 27 1.52 -13.05 -7.42
C THR A 27 1.20 -14.33 -8.19
N ALA A 28 1.72 -14.49 -9.41
CA ALA A 28 1.56 -15.72 -10.19
C ALA A 28 2.18 -16.92 -9.46
N ARG A 29 3.39 -16.75 -8.91
CA ARG A 29 4.09 -17.80 -8.14
C ARG A 29 3.39 -18.17 -6.84
N ILE A 30 2.86 -17.19 -6.11
CA ILE A 30 2.11 -17.48 -4.88
C ILE A 30 0.80 -18.19 -5.22
N LYS A 31 0.13 -17.85 -6.32
CA LYS A 31 -1.07 -18.56 -6.76
C LYS A 31 -0.83 -20.03 -7.15
N GLU A 32 0.38 -20.41 -7.54
CA GLU A 32 0.73 -21.81 -7.79
C GLU A 32 0.64 -22.66 -6.50
N VAL A 33 0.88 -22.06 -5.33
CA VAL A 33 0.91 -22.75 -4.02
C VAL A 33 -0.25 -22.39 -3.09
N ALA A 34 -0.91 -21.26 -3.33
CA ALA A 34 -2.07 -20.74 -2.61
C ALA A 34 -3.07 -20.12 -3.60
N PRO A 35 -3.85 -20.95 -4.32
CA PRO A 35 -4.74 -20.49 -5.39
C PRO A 35 -5.85 -19.56 -4.89
N GLU A 36 -6.28 -19.74 -3.64
CA GLU A 36 -7.29 -18.93 -2.95
C GLU A 36 -6.75 -17.57 -2.46
N SER A 37 -5.45 -17.31 -2.61
CA SER A 37 -4.87 -16.02 -2.21
C SER A 37 -5.40 -14.90 -3.10
N GLU A 38 -5.90 -13.85 -2.44
CA GLU A 38 -6.41 -12.67 -3.12
C GLU A 38 -5.31 -11.63 -3.35
N PHE A 39 -5.36 -10.97 -4.50
CA PHE A 39 -4.43 -9.92 -4.84
C PHE A 39 -5.11 -8.55 -4.76
N THR A 40 -4.57 -7.66 -3.93
CA THR A 40 -5.04 -6.28 -3.82
C THR A 40 -3.91 -5.30 -4.13
N HIS A 41 -4.21 -4.30 -4.96
CA HIS A 41 -3.27 -3.20 -5.18
C HIS A 41 -3.00 -2.45 -3.86
N CYS A 42 -1.77 -2.02 -3.63
CA CYS A 42 -1.36 -1.31 -2.42
C CYS A 42 -2.33 -0.16 -2.13
N LEU A 43 -2.92 -0.18 -0.94
CA LEU A 43 -3.87 0.83 -0.47
C LEU A 43 -3.25 2.23 -0.52
N ILE A 44 -1.97 2.36 -0.17
CA ILE A 44 -1.24 3.64 -0.22
C ILE A 44 -1.21 4.20 -1.64
N HIS A 45 -1.00 3.36 -2.65
CA HIS A 45 -1.04 3.84 -4.03
C HIS A 45 -2.46 4.28 -4.43
N ARG A 46 -3.49 3.54 -4.01
CA ARG A 46 -4.89 3.92 -4.25
C ARG A 46 -5.24 5.23 -3.54
N GLU A 47 -4.77 5.45 -2.32
CA GLU A 47 -4.93 6.69 -1.56
C GLU A 47 -4.28 7.87 -2.28
N VAL A 48 -3.07 7.71 -2.80
CA VAL A 48 -2.39 8.74 -3.60
C VAL A 48 -3.17 9.06 -4.89
N LEU A 49 -3.75 8.07 -5.55
CA LEU A 49 -4.60 8.30 -6.72
C LEU A 49 -5.90 9.04 -6.34
N ALA A 50 -6.51 8.67 -5.21
CA ALA A 50 -7.71 9.32 -4.71
C ALA A 50 -7.45 10.78 -4.32
N SER A 51 -6.34 11.07 -3.64
CA SER A 51 -5.98 12.44 -3.23
C SER A 51 -5.79 13.39 -4.42
N ARG A 52 -5.32 12.88 -5.56
CA ARG A 52 -5.19 13.67 -6.80
C ARG A 52 -6.53 14.09 -7.43
N LYS A 53 -7.62 13.39 -7.12
CA LYS A 53 -8.97 13.65 -7.68
C LYS A 53 -9.96 14.12 -6.61
N MET A 54 -9.46 14.61 -5.48
CA MET A 54 -10.26 15.04 -4.35
C MET A 54 -10.96 16.38 -4.64
N SER A 55 -12.16 16.59 -4.10
CA SER A 55 -12.86 17.88 -4.23
C SER A 55 -12.10 18.97 -3.47
N PRO A 56 -12.27 20.26 -3.82
CA PRO A 56 -11.60 21.37 -3.15
C PRO A 56 -11.81 21.37 -1.63
N GLU A 57 -13.01 21.02 -1.17
CA GLU A 57 -13.40 21.01 0.24
C GLU A 57 -12.67 19.93 1.04
N PHE A 58 -12.52 18.74 0.45
CA PHE A 58 -11.77 17.66 1.10
C PHE A 58 -10.26 17.89 1.03
N ASN A 59 -9.78 18.47 -0.07
CA ASN A 59 -8.37 18.77 -0.23
C ASN A 59 -7.89 19.83 0.75
N SER A 60 -8.72 20.84 1.07
CA SER A 60 -8.37 21.84 2.09
C SER A 60 -8.21 21.21 3.48
N VAL A 61 -9.14 20.32 3.87
CA VAL A 61 -9.05 19.57 5.13
C VAL A 61 -7.79 18.69 5.15
N LEU A 62 -7.49 17.99 4.06
CA LEU A 62 -6.28 17.16 3.96
C LEU A 62 -5.01 18.01 4.11
N ILE A 63 -4.95 19.18 3.48
CA ILE A 63 -3.82 20.12 3.60
C ILE A 63 -3.66 20.58 5.05
N ASP A 64 -4.74 20.88 5.76
CA ASP A 64 -4.66 21.31 7.16
C ASP A 64 -4.19 20.19 8.10
N VAL A 65 -4.65 18.95 7.88
CA VAL A 65 -4.14 17.77 8.60
C VAL A 65 -2.64 17.58 8.34
N ILE A 66 -2.18 17.74 7.10
CA ILE A 66 -0.75 17.65 6.76
C ILE A 66 0.06 18.72 7.50
N LYS A 67 -0.44 19.96 7.59
CA LYS A 67 0.23 21.03 8.36
C LYS A 67 0.38 20.65 9.83
N VAL A 68 -0.68 20.13 10.46
CA VAL A 68 -0.65 19.69 11.87
C VAL A 68 0.37 18.57 12.07
N ILE A 69 0.36 17.55 11.20
CA ILE A 69 1.32 16.44 11.26
C ILE A 69 2.75 16.94 11.12
N ASN A 70 3.01 17.85 10.16
CA ASN A 70 4.34 18.41 9.94
C ASN A 70 4.80 19.26 11.14
N TYR A 71 3.89 20.02 11.75
CA TYR A 71 4.18 20.75 12.99
C TYR A 71 4.58 19.77 14.11
N ILE A 72 3.81 18.70 14.34
CA ILE A 72 4.14 17.68 15.34
C ILE A 72 5.50 17.03 15.05
N LYS A 73 5.76 16.62 13.81
CA LYS A 73 7.04 15.99 13.42
C LYS A 73 8.23 16.91 13.63
N ALA A 74 8.09 18.21 13.34
CA ALA A 74 9.17 19.18 13.52
C ALA A 74 9.49 19.45 15.01
N HIS A 75 8.51 19.25 15.90
CA HIS A 75 8.63 19.50 17.35
C HIS A 75 8.64 18.21 18.18
N ALA A 76 8.67 17.04 17.53
CA ALA A 76 8.79 15.78 18.23
C ALA A 76 10.16 15.73 18.90
N LEU A 77 10.17 15.55 20.23
CA LEU A 77 11.41 15.32 20.96
C LEU A 77 12.00 14.00 20.43
N ASN A 78 13.17 14.08 19.80
CA ASN A 78 13.93 12.90 19.39
C ASN A 78 14.41 12.17 20.65
N SER A 79 13.55 11.35 21.27
CA SER A 79 14.01 10.34 22.21
C SER A 79 14.66 9.24 21.38
N ARG A 80 15.99 9.29 21.28
CA ARG A 80 16.81 8.22 20.74
C ARG A 80 16.74 6.97 21.61
#